data_AF-A0A1F4HBL9-F1
#
_entry.id   AF-A0A1F4HBL9-F1
#
_cell.length_a   1.000
_cell.length_b   1.000
_cell.length_c   1.000
_cell.angle_alpha   90.00
_cell.angle_beta   90.00
_cell.angle_gamma   90.00
#
_symmetry.space_group_name_H-M   'P 1'
#
loop_
_entity.id
_entity.type
_entity.pdbx_description
1 polymer ?
#
loop_
_entity_poly.entity_id
_entity_poly.type
_entity_poly.pdbx_seq_one_letter_code
_entity_poly.pdbx_strand_id
1 'polypeptide(L)'
;MDRADALVALDRKILDAYSRRTTHTLRAALPLRLALPHIEPVLARNVAKEMQKDALVIRRAGEALVAGSPPNGEALRRLLDATKEIDRAFLTQVGSLPLRIVIPYEEILPVRMKRIECLSGAAYRILGAWQMQSGVRAALQASYPRAELERLLFDLLQLYALETRILSRSVRLPILLAPVRERIAKSLQEIMNDMAERLAAELAAVVYRR
;
A
#
# COMPACT_ATOMS: atom_id res chain seq x y z
N MET A 1 11.92 4.46 -20.62
CA MET A 1 10.94 4.22 -19.53
C MET A 1 10.62 5.56 -18.92
N ASP A 2 9.34 5.91 -18.85
CA ASP A 2 8.90 7.16 -18.20
C ASP A 2 9.32 7.16 -16.71
N ARG A 3 9.66 8.33 -16.17
CA ARG A 3 10.04 8.49 -14.75
C ARG A 3 8.90 8.05 -13.83
N ALA A 4 7.65 8.30 -14.22
CA ALA A 4 6.49 7.80 -13.49
C ALA A 4 6.48 6.26 -13.45
N ASP A 5 6.67 5.58 -14.59
CA ASP A 5 6.74 4.11 -14.62
C ASP A 5 7.94 3.54 -13.84
N ALA A 6 9.07 4.26 -13.83
CA ALA A 6 10.22 3.90 -13.01
C ALA A 6 9.90 3.97 -11.50
N LEU A 7 9.19 5.01 -11.08
CA LEU A 7 8.73 5.18 -9.70
C LEU A 7 7.67 4.13 -9.34
N VAL A 8 6.75 3.80 -10.25
CA VAL A 8 5.81 2.67 -10.10
C VAL A 8 6.56 1.36 -9.91
N ALA A 9 7.63 1.11 -10.68
CA ALA A 9 8.42 -0.10 -10.54
C ALA A 9 9.13 -0.17 -9.19
N LEU A 10 9.58 0.96 -8.64
CA LEU A 10 10.15 1.03 -7.29
C LEU A 10 9.09 0.75 -6.22
N ASP A 11 7.96 1.43 -6.28
CA ASP A 11 6.82 1.24 -5.37
C ASP A 11 6.37 -0.22 -5.32
N ARG A 12 6.22 -0.87 -6.47
CA ARG A 12 5.91 -2.30 -6.57
C ARG A 12 6.93 -3.17 -5.85
N LYS A 13 8.24 -2.88 -5.99
CA LYS A 13 9.28 -3.65 -5.29
C LYS A 13 9.17 -3.48 -3.77
N ILE A 14 8.81 -2.29 -3.29
CA ILE A 14 8.62 -2.00 -1.87
C ILE A 14 7.42 -2.79 -1.34
N LEU A 15 6.26 -2.67 -1.99
CA LEU A 15 5.03 -3.33 -1.55
C LEU A 15 5.15 -4.87 -1.64
N ASP A 16 5.83 -5.38 -2.66
CA ASP A 16 6.11 -6.82 -2.79
C ASP A 16 7.06 -7.32 -1.68
N ALA A 17 8.15 -6.59 -1.40
CA ALA A 17 9.06 -6.94 -0.32
C ALA A 17 8.37 -6.90 1.05
N TYR A 18 7.56 -5.88 1.29
CA TYR A 18 6.74 -5.74 2.48
C TYR A 18 5.78 -6.91 2.66
N SER A 19 5.03 -7.24 1.60
CA SER A 19 4.08 -8.35 1.58
C SER A 19 4.77 -9.68 1.85
N ARG A 20 5.85 -10.00 1.12
CA ARG A 20 6.59 -11.26 1.28
C ARG A 20 7.15 -11.43 2.69
N ARG A 21 7.75 -10.39 3.27
CA ARG A 21 8.29 -10.43 4.63
C ARG A 21 7.17 -10.58 5.66
N THR A 22 6.05 -9.88 5.48
CA THR A 22 4.86 -10.01 6.33
C THR A 22 4.31 -11.44 6.28
N THR A 23 4.08 -11.99 5.08
CA THR A 23 3.59 -13.38 4.91
C THR A 23 4.55 -14.39 5.52
N HIS A 24 5.86 -14.20 5.37
CA HIS A 24 6.86 -15.07 6.00
C HIS A 24 6.75 -15.06 7.54
N THR A 25 6.62 -13.88 8.16
CA THR A 25 6.41 -13.76 9.61
C THR A 25 5.07 -14.38 10.03
N LEU A 26 4.01 -14.20 9.24
CA LEU A 26 2.69 -14.80 9.50
C LEU A 26 2.72 -16.34 9.47
N ARG A 27 3.56 -16.96 8.63
CA ARG A 27 3.75 -18.43 8.61
C ARG A 27 4.26 -18.98 9.95
N ALA A 28 5.04 -18.18 10.68
CA ALA A 28 5.57 -18.57 11.97
C ALA A 28 4.55 -18.40 13.12
N ALA A 29 3.46 -17.66 12.91
CA ALA A 29 2.45 -17.39 13.93
C ALA A 29 1.30 -18.42 13.89
N LEU A 30 1.07 -19.14 15.00
CA LEU A 30 -0.17 -19.90 15.21
C LEU A 30 -1.29 -18.93 15.66
N PRO A 31 -2.56 -19.11 15.21
CA PRO A 31 -3.11 -20.16 14.35
C PRO A 31 -3.00 -19.86 12.83
N LEU A 32 -2.45 -18.70 12.46
CA LEU A 32 -2.37 -18.24 11.07
C LEU A 32 -1.66 -19.23 10.15
N ARG A 33 -0.62 -19.91 10.63
CA ARG A 33 0.08 -20.99 9.93
C ARG A 33 -0.85 -22.02 9.28
N LEU A 34 -1.97 -22.37 9.90
CA LEU A 34 -2.89 -23.39 9.38
C LEU A 34 -3.83 -22.86 8.29
N ALA A 35 -4.25 -21.60 8.41
CA ALA A 35 -5.13 -20.97 7.42
C ALA A 35 -4.39 -20.39 6.22
N LEU A 36 -3.13 -20.00 6.41
CA LEU A 36 -2.34 -19.23 5.45
C LEU A 36 -2.25 -19.86 4.05
N PRO A 37 -1.97 -21.18 3.88
CA PRO A 37 -1.86 -21.79 2.56
C PRO A 37 -3.12 -21.62 1.69
N HIS A 38 -4.30 -21.55 2.31
CA HIS A 38 -5.57 -21.40 1.61
C HIS A 38 -5.88 -19.95 1.24
N ILE A 39 -5.30 -18.97 1.94
CA ILE A 39 -5.53 -17.53 1.72
C ILE A 39 -4.40 -16.85 0.96
N GLU A 40 -3.21 -17.46 0.86
CA GLU A 40 -2.06 -16.92 0.11
C GLU A 40 -2.39 -16.51 -1.33
N PRO A 41 -3.16 -17.29 -2.12
CA PRO A 41 -3.57 -16.86 -3.46
C PRO A 41 -4.45 -15.60 -3.47
N VAL A 42 -5.23 -15.37 -2.41
CA VAL A 42 -6.05 -14.18 -2.25
C VAL A 42 -5.20 -12.99 -1.84
N LEU A 43 -4.24 -13.20 -0.92
CA LEU A 43 -3.28 -12.18 -0.49
C LEU A 43 -2.42 -11.70 -1.66
N ALA A 44 -1.91 -12.62 -2.49
CA ALA A 44 -1.15 -12.28 -3.69
C ALA A 44 -1.97 -11.44 -4.68
N ARG A 45 -3.23 -11.81 -4.92
CA ARG A 45 -4.15 -11.00 -5.75
C ARG A 45 -4.46 -9.63 -5.14
N ASN A 46 -4.63 -9.56 -3.82
CA ASN A 46 -4.85 -8.29 -3.13
C ASN A 46 -3.64 -7.37 -3.27
N VAL A 47 -2.42 -7.90 -3.13
CA VAL A 47 -1.18 -7.14 -3.31
C VAL A 47 -1.06 -6.64 -4.75
N ALA A 48 -1.32 -7.50 -5.74
CA ALA A 48 -1.33 -7.08 -7.15
C ALA A 48 -2.36 -5.97 -7.42
N LYS A 49 -3.54 -6.05 -6.81
CA LYS A 49 -4.58 -5.02 -6.86
C LYS A 49 -4.10 -3.70 -6.23
N GLU A 50 -3.45 -3.75 -5.07
CA GLU A 50 -2.90 -2.55 -4.43
C GLU A 50 -1.77 -1.92 -5.26
N MET A 51 -0.89 -2.72 -5.87
CA MET A 51 0.12 -2.24 -6.83
C MET A 51 -0.49 -1.55 -8.06
N GLN A 52 -1.68 -1.96 -8.50
CA GLN A 52 -2.39 -1.30 -9.59
C GLN A 52 -2.94 0.07 -9.16
N LYS A 53 -3.45 0.17 -7.93
CA LYS A 53 -3.91 1.44 -7.36
C LYS A 53 -2.77 2.42 -7.19
N ASP A 54 -1.66 1.98 -6.60
CA ASP A 54 -0.48 2.84 -6.40
C ASP A 54 0.11 3.29 -7.74
N ALA A 55 0.14 2.40 -8.74
CA ALA A 55 0.53 2.75 -10.09
C ALA A 55 -0.36 3.84 -10.73
N LEU A 56 -1.67 3.76 -10.52
CA LEU A 56 -2.61 4.78 -10.99
C LEU A 56 -2.31 6.14 -10.31
N VAL A 57 -2.13 6.16 -9.00
CA VAL A 57 -1.85 7.38 -8.24
C VAL A 57 -0.55 8.03 -8.70
N ILE A 58 0.53 7.26 -8.82
CA ILE A 58 1.86 7.76 -9.25
C ILE A 58 1.80 8.31 -10.67
N ARG A 59 1.13 7.63 -11.60
CA ARG A 59 0.99 8.10 -12.99
C ARG A 59 0.20 9.39 -13.07
N ARG A 60 -0.91 9.51 -12.33
CA ARG A 60 -1.68 10.77 -12.25
C ARG A 60 -0.86 11.91 -11.66
N ALA A 61 0.03 11.64 -10.69
CA ALA A 61 0.96 12.65 -10.18
C ALA A 61 1.99 13.09 -11.26
N GLY A 62 2.44 12.17 -12.11
CA GLY A 62 3.27 12.49 -13.28
C GLY A 62 2.55 13.36 -14.30
N GLU A 63 1.33 13.00 -14.69
CA GLU A 63 0.48 13.80 -15.60
C GLU A 63 0.23 15.22 -15.03
N ALA A 64 -0.09 15.29 -13.74
CA ALA A 64 -0.27 16.53 -13.00
C ALA A 64 0.99 17.42 -13.03
N LEU A 65 2.18 16.82 -12.90
CA LEU A 65 3.44 17.53 -13.00
C LEU A 65 3.69 18.10 -14.41
N VAL A 66 3.42 17.33 -15.47
CA VAL A 66 3.52 17.82 -16.86
C VAL A 66 2.56 18.98 -17.11
N ALA A 67 1.35 18.91 -16.55
CA ALA A 67 0.35 19.96 -16.65
C ALA A 67 0.57 21.15 -15.69
N GLY A 68 1.66 21.17 -14.90
CA GLY A 68 1.92 22.23 -13.92
C GLY A 68 0.86 22.37 -12.82
N SER A 69 0.07 21.32 -12.60
CA SER A 69 -1.14 21.35 -11.76
C SER A 69 -0.98 20.40 -10.59
N PRO A 70 -0.55 20.85 -9.39
CA PRO A 70 -0.32 19.97 -8.26
C PRO A 70 -1.59 19.22 -7.82
N PRO A 71 -1.45 18.03 -7.18
CA PRO A 71 -2.59 17.27 -6.69
C PRO A 71 -3.47 18.13 -5.76
N ASN A 72 -4.76 18.22 -6.09
CA ASN A 72 -5.74 18.96 -5.30
C ASN A 72 -6.89 18.04 -4.86
N GLY A 73 -7.74 18.51 -3.95
CA GLY A 73 -8.81 17.70 -3.38
C GLY A 73 -9.77 17.09 -4.40
N GLU A 74 -10.02 17.74 -5.54
CA GLU A 74 -10.87 17.20 -6.60
C GLU A 74 -10.19 16.08 -7.36
N ALA A 75 -8.91 16.25 -7.71
CA ALA A 75 -8.10 15.21 -8.34
C ALA A 75 -7.96 13.97 -7.44
N LEU A 76 -7.76 14.17 -6.14
CA LEU A 76 -7.67 13.09 -5.15
C LEU A 76 -9.00 12.33 -5.01
N ARG A 77 -10.14 13.04 -5.02
CA ARG A 77 -11.47 12.40 -5.05
C ARG A 77 -11.69 11.56 -6.30
N ARG A 78 -11.33 12.08 -7.49
CA ARG A 78 -11.39 11.29 -8.73
C ARG A 78 -10.51 10.05 -8.69
N LEU A 79 -9.30 10.17 -8.12
CA LEU A 79 -8.42 9.03 -7.90
C LEU A 79 -9.07 8.00 -6.97
N LEU A 80 -9.63 8.43 -5.85
CA LEU A 80 -10.34 7.56 -4.91
C LEU A 80 -11.46 6.79 -5.62
N ASP A 81 -12.28 7.47 -6.42
CA ASP A 81 -13.35 6.82 -7.19
C ASP A 81 -12.80 5.82 -8.22
N ALA A 82 -11.75 6.18 -8.96
CA ALA A 82 -11.09 5.27 -9.89
C ALA A 82 -10.52 4.02 -9.19
N THR A 83 -10.02 4.14 -7.96
CA THR A 83 -9.56 2.95 -7.20
C THR A 83 -10.70 2.00 -6.82
N LYS A 84 -11.95 2.46 -6.75
CA LYS A 84 -13.13 1.61 -6.50
C LYS A 84 -13.40 0.67 -7.68
N GLU A 85 -13.13 1.10 -8.91
CA GLU A 85 -13.26 0.22 -10.08
C GLU A 85 -12.26 -0.95 -10.02
N ILE A 86 -11.03 -0.67 -9.57
CA ILE A 86 -10.00 -1.70 -9.36
C ILE A 86 -10.46 -2.69 -8.26
N ASP A 87 -11.07 -2.18 -7.18
CA ASP A 87 -11.66 -3.04 -6.14
C ASP A 87 -12.78 -3.92 -6.69
N ARG A 88 -13.68 -3.39 -7.53
CA ARG A 88 -14.76 -4.19 -8.15
C ARG A 88 -14.21 -5.27 -9.05
N ALA A 89 -13.23 -4.96 -9.90
CA ALA A 89 -12.57 -5.93 -10.75
C ALA A 89 -11.92 -7.07 -9.93
N PHE A 90 -11.27 -6.73 -8.82
CA PHE A 90 -10.75 -7.72 -7.88
C PHE A 90 -11.85 -8.58 -7.26
N LEU A 91 -12.95 -7.99 -6.79
CA LEU A 91 -14.07 -8.71 -6.19
C LEU A 91 -14.68 -9.73 -7.17
N THR A 92 -14.80 -9.38 -8.45
CA THR A 92 -15.25 -10.31 -9.50
C THR A 92 -14.30 -11.51 -9.65
N GLN A 93 -12.99 -11.29 -9.55
CA GLN A 93 -11.98 -12.35 -9.69
C GLN A 93 -11.89 -13.28 -8.47
N VAL A 94 -12.22 -12.79 -7.26
CA VAL A 94 -12.22 -13.59 -6.03
C VAL A 94 -13.59 -14.16 -5.67
N GLY A 95 -14.66 -13.74 -6.36
CA GLY A 95 -16.04 -14.18 -6.10
C GLY A 95 -16.32 -15.67 -6.33
N SER A 96 -15.42 -16.39 -7.01
CA SER A 96 -15.48 -17.85 -7.16
C SER A 96 -14.95 -18.63 -5.94
N LEU A 97 -14.37 -17.93 -4.95
CA LEU A 97 -13.85 -18.53 -3.73
C LEU A 97 -14.95 -18.62 -2.65
N PRO A 98 -14.87 -19.59 -1.72
CA PRO A 98 -15.86 -19.76 -0.64
C PRO A 98 -15.85 -18.64 0.42
N LEU A 99 -15.17 -17.51 0.16
CA LEU A 99 -15.02 -16.38 1.06
C LEU A 99 -15.78 -15.17 0.51
N ARG A 100 -16.82 -14.73 1.22
CA ARG A 100 -17.52 -13.49 0.88
C ARG A 100 -16.77 -12.28 1.45
N ILE A 101 -16.09 -11.54 0.59
CA ILE A 101 -15.42 -10.27 0.93
C ILE A 101 -16.43 -9.13 0.74
N VAL A 102 -16.71 -8.38 1.81
CA VAL A 102 -17.48 -7.13 1.76
C VAL A 102 -16.52 -6.00 2.09
N ILE A 103 -16.41 -4.99 1.24
CA ILE A 103 -15.56 -3.82 1.49
C ILE A 103 -16.39 -2.79 2.28
N PRO A 104 -16.02 -2.47 3.53
CA PRO A 104 -16.73 -1.49 4.34
C PRO A 104 -16.30 -0.08 3.92
N TYR A 105 -16.87 0.42 2.82
CA TYR A 105 -16.43 1.69 2.24
C TYR A 105 -16.48 2.86 3.23
N GLU A 106 -17.49 2.93 4.09
CA GLU A 106 -17.60 4.00 5.10
C GLU A 106 -16.38 4.05 6.05
N GLU A 107 -15.87 2.90 6.47
CA GLU A 107 -14.72 2.81 7.40
C GLU A 107 -13.38 2.97 6.68
N ILE A 108 -13.24 2.44 5.46
CA ILE A 108 -11.95 2.37 4.77
C ILE A 108 -11.63 3.63 3.96
N LEU A 109 -12.64 4.37 3.48
CA LEU A 109 -12.43 5.52 2.60
C LEU A 109 -11.60 6.64 3.26
N PRO A 110 -11.75 7.00 4.55
CA PRO A 110 -10.89 8.00 5.18
C PRO A 110 -9.41 7.61 5.19
N VAL A 111 -9.11 6.35 5.49
CA VAL A 111 -7.72 5.83 5.50
C VAL A 111 -7.16 5.83 4.08
N ARG A 112 -7.95 5.38 3.12
CA ARG A 112 -7.56 5.32 1.70
C ARG A 112 -7.32 6.70 1.11
N MET A 113 -8.18 7.67 1.44
CA MET A 113 -7.98 9.06 1.01
C MET A 113 -6.64 9.59 1.52
N LYS A 114 -6.33 9.37 2.80
CA LYS A 114 -5.05 9.78 3.38
C LYS A 114 -3.85 9.12 2.70
N ARG A 115 -3.95 7.82 2.34
CA ARG A 115 -2.90 7.12 1.60
C ARG A 115 -2.73 7.66 0.18
N ILE A 116 -3.83 7.90 -0.54
CA ILE A 116 -3.82 8.48 -1.89
C ILE A 116 -3.20 9.89 -1.86
N GLU A 117 -3.60 10.73 -0.89
CA GLU A 117 -3.04 12.07 -0.70
C GLU A 117 -1.52 12.01 -0.46
N CYS A 118 -1.10 11.18 0.49
CA CYS A 118 0.31 11.02 0.86
C CYS A 118 1.14 10.52 -0.33
N LEU A 119 0.70 9.46 -1.01
CA LEU A 119 1.40 8.87 -2.15
C LEU A 119 1.43 9.83 -3.36
N SER A 120 0.32 10.50 -3.65
CA SER A 120 0.22 11.46 -4.76
C SER A 120 1.15 12.65 -4.54
N GLY A 121 1.14 13.23 -3.34
CA GLY A 121 2.03 14.34 -2.98
C GLY A 121 3.50 13.94 -3.03
N ALA A 122 3.84 12.76 -2.52
CA ALA A 122 5.20 12.23 -2.59
C ALA A 122 5.66 11.98 -4.03
N ALA A 123 4.83 11.33 -4.84
CA ALA A 123 5.13 11.07 -6.23
C ALA A 123 5.33 12.37 -7.02
N TYR A 124 4.45 13.35 -6.84
CA TYR A 124 4.57 14.67 -7.49
C TYR A 124 5.90 15.34 -7.13
N ARG A 125 6.25 15.38 -5.84
CA ARG A 125 7.51 15.98 -5.36
C ARG A 125 8.74 15.26 -5.92
N ILE A 126 8.77 13.93 -5.83
CA ILE A 126 9.89 13.11 -6.30
C ILE A 126 10.07 13.25 -7.82
N LEU A 127 8.99 13.16 -8.58
CA LEU A 127 9.04 13.32 -10.04
C LEU A 127 9.50 14.72 -10.44
N GLY A 128 9.06 15.76 -9.71
CA GLY A 128 9.51 17.14 -9.90
C GLY A 128 11.01 17.29 -9.67
N ALA A 129 11.51 16.79 -8.54
CA ALA A 129 12.95 16.79 -8.24
C ALA A 129 13.74 16.00 -9.30
N TRP A 130 13.22 14.87 -9.76
CA TRP A 130 13.88 14.01 -10.75
C TRP A 130 14.03 14.67 -12.13
N GLN A 131 13.31 15.76 -12.43
CA GLN A 131 13.57 16.52 -13.64
C GLN A 131 14.97 17.13 -13.67
N MET A 132 15.49 17.51 -12.49
CA MET A 132 16.76 18.22 -12.32
C MET A 132 17.90 17.31 -11.82
N GLN A 133 17.61 16.05 -11.50
CA GLN A 133 18.56 15.12 -10.87
C GLN A 133 18.91 13.94 -11.79
N SER A 134 20.12 13.40 -11.65
CA SER A 134 20.65 12.32 -12.49
C SER A 134 20.15 10.91 -12.13
N GLY A 135 19.10 10.78 -11.32
CA GLY A 135 18.51 9.47 -10.97
C GLY A 135 17.52 9.50 -9.82
N VAL A 136 16.82 8.36 -9.62
CA VAL A 136 15.79 8.20 -8.58
C VAL A 136 16.32 8.44 -7.17
N ARG A 137 17.56 7.99 -6.89
CA ARG A 137 18.19 8.16 -5.58
C ARG A 137 18.41 9.64 -5.27
N ALA A 138 19.00 10.38 -6.22
CA ALA A 138 19.23 11.81 -6.07
C ALA A 138 17.90 12.58 -5.96
N ALA A 139 16.88 12.18 -6.71
CA ALA A 139 15.53 12.77 -6.62
C ALA A 139 14.88 12.57 -5.23
N LEU A 140 14.99 11.36 -4.66
CA LEU A 140 14.52 11.06 -3.31
C LEU A 140 15.27 11.90 -2.26
N GLN A 141 16.61 11.98 -2.35
CA GLN A 141 17.44 12.78 -1.44
C GLN A 141 17.15 14.28 -1.54
N ALA A 142 16.83 14.78 -2.73
CA ALA A 142 16.46 16.18 -2.95
C ALA A 142 15.04 16.51 -2.47
N SER A 143 14.15 15.51 -2.42
CA SER A 143 12.74 15.69 -2.04
C SER A 143 12.50 15.60 -0.54
N TYR A 144 13.33 14.81 0.16
CA TYR A 144 13.17 14.51 1.57
C TYR A 144 14.54 14.44 2.26
N PRO A 145 14.69 14.96 3.48
CA PRO A 145 15.72 14.52 4.40
C PRO A 145 15.55 13.05 4.79
N ARG A 146 16.62 12.40 5.26
CA ARG A 146 16.60 10.96 5.59
C ARG A 146 15.46 10.57 6.55
N ALA A 147 15.30 11.30 7.65
CA ALA A 147 14.28 11.01 8.64
C ALA A 147 12.86 11.19 8.07
N GLU A 148 12.65 12.17 7.21
CA GLU A 148 11.34 12.39 6.56
C GLU A 148 11.03 11.32 5.51
N LEU A 149 12.03 10.85 4.76
CA LEU A 149 11.84 9.74 3.82
C LEU A 149 11.46 8.45 4.55
N GLU A 150 12.17 8.13 5.62
CA GLU A 150 11.86 6.99 6.49
C GLU A 150 10.44 7.09 7.03
N ARG A 151 10.08 8.27 7.56
CA ARG A 151 8.74 8.50 8.09
C ARG A 151 7.65 8.37 7.03
N LEU A 152 7.85 8.92 5.84
CA LEU A 152 6.94 8.80 4.71
C LEU A 152 6.69 7.34 4.32
N LEU A 153 7.77 6.57 4.17
CA LEU A 153 7.68 5.14 3.82
C LEU A 153 6.93 4.36 4.90
N PHE A 154 7.24 4.64 6.17
CA PHE A 154 6.55 4.05 7.31
C PHE A 154 5.05 4.38 7.31
N ASP A 155 4.70 5.66 7.16
CA ASP A 155 3.30 6.10 7.19
C ASP A 155 2.48 5.50 6.03
N LEU A 156 3.05 5.39 4.82
CA LEU A 156 2.39 4.74 3.68
C LEU A 156 2.11 3.25 3.95
N LEU A 157 3.08 2.52 4.48
CA LEU A 157 2.94 1.09 4.81
C LEU A 157 1.99 0.87 6.01
N GLN A 158 2.02 1.76 7.00
CA GLN A 158 1.11 1.72 8.15
C GLN A 158 -0.35 1.99 7.71
N LEU A 159 -0.58 2.92 6.79
CA LEU A 159 -1.91 3.16 6.23
C LEU A 159 -2.43 1.91 5.49
N TYR A 160 -1.57 1.23 4.72
CA TYR A 160 -1.93 -0.04 4.09
C TYR A 160 -2.23 -1.16 5.12
N ALA A 161 -1.46 -1.24 6.21
CA ALA A 161 -1.75 -2.15 7.32
C ALA A 161 -3.11 -1.87 7.96
N LEU A 162 -3.46 -0.59 8.15
CA LEU A 162 -4.75 -0.18 8.69
C LEU A 162 -5.91 -0.53 7.74
N GLU A 163 -5.77 -0.29 6.44
CA GLU A 163 -6.76 -0.74 5.44
C GLU A 163 -6.95 -2.27 5.51
N THR A 164 -5.86 -3.02 5.62
CA THR A 164 -5.91 -4.48 5.72
C THR A 164 -6.61 -4.95 6.99
N ARG A 165 -6.39 -4.29 8.15
CA ARG A 165 -7.13 -4.56 9.39
C ARG A 165 -8.62 -4.33 9.21
N ILE A 166 -9.03 -3.19 8.63
CA ILE A 166 -10.44 -2.86 8.38
C ILE A 166 -11.07 -3.96 7.51
N LEU A 167 -10.42 -4.33 6.40
CA LEU A 167 -10.91 -5.40 5.52
C LEU A 167 -10.99 -6.77 6.21
N SER A 168 -10.01 -7.11 7.06
CA SER A 168 -9.98 -8.40 7.76
C SER A 168 -11.18 -8.58 8.70
N ARG A 169 -11.69 -7.48 9.29
CA ARG A 169 -12.88 -7.50 10.14
C ARG A 169 -14.17 -7.75 9.36
N SER A 170 -14.18 -7.37 8.08
CA SER A 170 -15.33 -7.53 7.18
C SER A 170 -15.43 -8.94 6.56
N VAL A 171 -14.43 -9.79 6.77
CA VAL A 171 -14.52 -11.22 6.43
C VAL A 171 -15.51 -11.88 7.40
N ARG A 172 -16.61 -12.41 6.83
CA ARG A 172 -17.65 -13.09 7.61
C ARG A 172 -17.14 -14.46 8.06
N LEU A 173 -16.91 -14.61 9.36
CA LEU A 173 -16.72 -15.89 10.04
C LEU A 173 -17.96 -16.18 10.90
N PRO A 174 -18.26 -17.46 11.22
CA PRO A 174 -19.29 -17.81 12.20
C PRO A 174 -19.11 -17.03 13.52
N ILE A 175 -20.20 -16.52 14.10
CA ILE A 175 -20.19 -15.59 15.26
C ILE A 175 -19.38 -16.13 16.45
N LEU A 176 -19.39 -17.45 16.66
CA LEU A 176 -18.62 -18.13 17.71
C LEU A 176 -17.10 -17.95 17.59
N LEU A 177 -16.59 -17.59 16.41
CA LEU A 177 -15.16 -17.37 16.15
C LEU A 177 -14.77 -15.88 16.17
N ALA A 178 -15.68 -14.98 16.53
CA ALA A 178 -15.42 -13.54 16.55
C ALA A 178 -14.23 -13.12 17.45
N PRO A 179 -14.01 -13.68 18.67
CA PRO A 179 -12.85 -13.34 19.49
C PRO A 179 -11.53 -13.77 18.86
N VAL A 180 -11.53 -14.91 18.17
CA VAL A 180 -10.37 -15.43 17.45
C VAL A 180 -10.05 -14.52 16.26
N ARG A 181 -11.07 -14.04 15.54
CA ARG A 181 -10.92 -13.08 14.44
C ARG A 181 -10.25 -11.78 14.89
N GLU A 182 -10.69 -11.18 15.99
CA GLU A 182 -10.11 -9.91 16.46
C GLU A 182 -8.66 -10.10 16.93
N ARG A 183 -8.35 -11.22 17.59
CA ARG A 183 -6.97 -11.56 17.95
C ARG A 183 -6.08 -11.71 16.71
N ILE A 184 -6.56 -12.42 15.69
CA ILE A 184 -5.85 -12.56 14.41
C ILE A 184 -5.65 -11.20 13.73
N ALA A 185 -6.68 -10.36 13.66
CA ALA A 185 -6.60 -9.03 13.05
C ALA A 185 -5.61 -8.11 13.78
N LYS A 186 -5.59 -8.17 15.12
CA LYS A 186 -4.63 -7.43 15.94
C LYS A 186 -3.19 -7.91 15.71
N SER A 187 -2.94 -9.21 15.80
CA SER A 187 -1.61 -9.77 15.55
C SER A 187 -1.13 -9.52 14.12
N LEU A 188 -2.03 -9.59 13.13
CA LEU A 188 -1.73 -9.22 11.75
C LEU A 188 -1.27 -7.76 11.66
N GLN A 189 -2.00 -6.83 12.29
CA GLN A 189 -1.63 -5.42 12.25
C GLN A 189 -0.31 -5.15 12.97
N GLU A 190 -0.05 -5.78 14.11
CA GLU A 190 1.22 -5.65 14.84
C GLU A 190 2.39 -6.11 13.97
N ILE A 191 2.30 -7.32 13.38
CA ILE A 191 3.32 -7.83 12.45
C ILE A 191 3.52 -6.89 11.26
N MET A 192 2.43 -6.39 10.69
CA MET A 192 2.46 -5.47 9.56
C MET A 192 3.15 -4.14 9.94
N ASN A 193 2.88 -3.59 11.12
CA ASN A 193 3.50 -2.36 11.60
C ASN A 193 5.00 -2.54 11.88
N ASP A 194 5.39 -3.63 12.54
CA ASP A 194 6.80 -3.95 12.79
C ASP A 194 7.58 -4.11 11.48
N MET A 195 6.97 -4.76 10.48
CA MET A 195 7.58 -4.90 9.15
C MET A 195 7.66 -3.56 8.42
N ALA A 196 6.69 -2.66 8.63
CA ALA A 196 6.67 -1.34 8.01
C ALA A 196 7.83 -0.49 8.53
N GLU A 197 8.02 -0.48 9.86
CA GLU A 197 9.11 0.25 10.52
C GLU A 197 10.47 -0.23 10.03
N ARG A 198 10.73 -1.54 10.10
CA ARG A 198 12.01 -2.12 9.68
C ARG A 198 12.31 -1.87 8.22
N LEU A 199 11.33 -2.09 7.33
CA LEU A 199 11.54 -1.90 5.90
C LEU A 199 11.74 -0.43 5.54
N ALA A 200 11.00 0.50 6.17
CA ALA A 200 11.18 1.92 5.95
C ALA A 200 12.60 2.38 6.33
N ALA A 201 13.10 1.96 7.50
CA ALA A 201 14.46 2.27 7.95
C ALA A 201 15.53 1.69 7.01
N GLU A 202 15.36 0.43 6.57
CA GLU A 202 16.26 -0.20 5.59
C GLU A 202 16.30 0.55 4.26
N LEU A 203 15.13 0.89 3.70
CA LEU A 203 15.02 1.59 2.42
C LEU A 203 15.61 2.98 2.49
N ALA A 204 15.32 3.73 3.55
CA ALA A 204 15.97 5.02 3.79
C ALA A 204 17.48 4.86 3.88
N ALA A 205 17.99 3.89 4.65
CA ALA A 205 19.43 3.62 4.72
C ALA A 205 20.06 3.29 3.34
N VAL A 206 19.36 2.58 2.46
CA VAL A 206 19.82 2.30 1.09
C VAL A 206 19.88 3.57 0.22
N VAL A 207 18.93 4.49 0.40
CA VAL A 207 18.90 5.76 -0.35
C VAL A 207 20.04 6.69 0.08
N TYR A 208 20.41 6.74 1.36
CA TYR A 208 21.46 7.63 1.88
C TYR A 208 22.81 6.94 2.12
N ARG A 209 22.99 5.71 1.64
CA ARG A 209 24.30 5.04 1.67
C ARG A 209 25.25 5.77 0.71
N ARG A 210 26.45 6.09 1.21
CA ARG A 210 27.54 6.66 0.42
C ARG A 210 28.04 5.66 -0.63
#